data_AF-A0A061JDY6-F1
#
_entry.id   AF-A0A061JDY6-F1
#
_cell.length_a   1.000
_cell.length_b   1.000
_cell.length_c   1.000
_cell.angle_alpha   90.00
_cell.angle_beta   90.00
_cell.angle_gamma   90.00
#
_symmetry.space_group_name_H-M   'P 1'
#
loop_
_entity.id
_entity.type
_entity.pdbx_description
1 polymer ?
#
loop_
_entity_poly.entity_id
_entity_poly.type
_entity_poly.pdbx_seq_one_letter_code
_entity_poly.pdbx_strand_id
1 'polypeptide(L)'
;MTRPLRSVKLAGPEVTDADITKLCTCGTLTSVELEKCDNVTDVSALSAIPTLEEVHIVDCRSLRYFGPLGQTETALRKLVLLRTPVTGAKVRELMKFKYLELAMENCGGLPSLERPPESLVKSSIEMIRNLVGRFKPEEIGVAFNGGKDSVVMMDLLECALGRAVLSKFCVFVLRVAGRNEFDEITAFREAYLSDRGLTEVKTDPSLSMKDGLAQLKASRGMSLVFMGTRSSDSAHQKDSVEPTTAGWPAMLRASPLFHWGYEDIWGYTLAYKLPFCDLYKKGYTSLGHRGATTPNSLLLRSDGTFRPAWELNDALEERNGRLVRA
;
A
#
# COMPACT_ATOMS: atom_id res chain seq x y z
N MET A 1 -18.74 6.31 43.78
CA MET A 1 -19.28 5.59 42.60
C MET A 1 -18.77 6.30 41.36
N THR A 2 -17.84 5.68 40.63
CA THR A 2 -17.34 6.21 39.36
C THR A 2 -18.40 5.99 38.29
N ARG A 3 -18.81 7.04 37.57
CA ARG A 3 -19.74 6.92 36.45
C ARG A 3 -19.13 5.99 35.38
N PRO A 4 -19.88 5.07 34.77
CA PRO A 4 -19.36 4.23 33.70
C PRO A 4 -18.93 5.11 32.52
N LEU A 5 -17.74 4.85 31.99
CA LEU A 5 -17.23 5.56 30.82
C LEU A 5 -18.11 5.21 29.62
N ARG A 6 -18.77 6.23 29.04
CA ARG A 6 -19.66 6.07 27.88
C ARG A 6 -19.04 6.57 26.58
N SER A 7 -18.14 7.54 26.65
CA SER A 7 -17.45 8.08 25.49
C SER A 7 -15.97 8.17 25.77
N VAL A 8 -15.16 7.87 24.75
CA VAL A 8 -13.71 8.00 24.79
C VAL A 8 -13.23 8.73 23.54
N LYS A 9 -12.29 9.65 23.73
CA LYS A 9 -11.54 10.27 22.65
C LYS A 9 -10.07 9.88 22.80
N LEU A 10 -9.52 9.24 21.78
CA LEU A 10 -8.09 8.97 21.64
C LEU A 10 -7.57 9.88 20.52
N ALA A 11 -6.47 10.58 20.77
CA ALA A 11 -5.93 11.50 19.79
C ALA A 11 -4.41 11.49 19.81
N GLY A 12 -3.79 11.53 18.63
CA GLY A 12 -2.35 11.65 18.47
C GLY A 12 -1.66 10.38 17.96
N PRO A 13 -0.40 10.51 17.51
CA PRO A 13 0.36 9.43 16.90
C PRO A 13 0.77 8.34 17.90
N GLU A 14 0.69 8.57 19.20
CA GLU A 14 0.97 7.57 20.23
C GLU A 14 -0.10 6.48 20.32
N VAL A 15 -1.29 6.73 19.78
CA VAL A 15 -2.40 5.77 19.76
C VAL A 15 -2.13 4.69 18.72
N THR A 16 -2.23 3.43 19.13
CA THR A 16 -1.93 2.26 18.31
C THR A 16 -3.09 1.28 18.23
N ASP A 17 -3.01 0.29 17.33
CA ASP A 17 -3.96 -0.86 17.26
C ASP A 17 -4.12 -1.57 18.62
N ALA A 18 -3.08 -1.59 19.46
CA ALA A 18 -3.13 -2.18 20.79
C ALA A 18 -4.05 -1.39 21.73
N ASP A 19 -4.10 -0.06 21.59
CA ASP A 19 -4.98 0.78 22.40
C ASP A 19 -6.44 0.62 21.97
N ILE A 20 -6.69 0.49 20.66
CA ILE A 20 -8.01 0.13 20.15
C ILE A 20 -8.48 -1.23 20.70
N THR A 21 -7.59 -2.22 20.75
CA THR A 21 -7.89 -3.54 21.32
C THR A 21 -8.21 -3.48 22.82
N LYS A 22 -7.55 -2.59 23.58
CA LYS A 22 -7.85 -2.39 25.00
C LYS A 22 -9.25 -1.80 25.23
N LEU A 23 -9.75 -0.98 24.30
CA LEU A 23 -11.11 -0.40 24.42
C LEU A 23 -12.20 -1.49 24.45
N CYS A 24 -11.96 -2.65 23.83
CA CYS A 24 -12.89 -3.79 23.85
C CYS A 24 -13.21 -4.29 25.26
N THR A 25 -12.34 -4.03 26.23
CA THR A 25 -12.58 -4.41 27.64
C THR A 25 -13.62 -3.51 28.32
N CYS A 26 -13.99 -2.38 27.72
CA CYS A 26 -14.96 -1.44 28.24
C CYS A 26 -16.36 -1.68 27.65
N GLY A 27 -17.12 -2.59 28.27
CA GLY A 27 -18.47 -2.96 27.81
C GLY A 27 -19.55 -1.87 27.91
N THR A 28 -19.21 -0.67 28.41
CA THR A 28 -20.15 0.45 28.59
C THR A 28 -19.98 1.57 27.56
N LEU A 29 -19.00 1.48 26.66
CA LEU A 29 -18.74 2.52 25.67
C LEU A 29 -19.84 2.55 24.60
N THR A 30 -20.43 3.72 24.43
CA THR A 30 -21.41 4.00 23.38
C THR A 30 -20.81 4.86 22.26
N SER A 31 -19.71 5.58 22.52
CA SER A 31 -19.08 6.48 21.55
C SER A 31 -17.56 6.41 21.61
N VAL A 32 -16.91 6.31 20.45
CA VAL A 32 -15.44 6.34 20.30
C VAL A 32 -15.05 7.40 19.26
N GLU A 33 -14.17 8.31 19.63
CA GLU A 33 -13.53 9.25 18.71
C GLU A 33 -12.03 8.96 18.61
N LEU A 34 -11.53 8.83 17.37
CA LEU A 34 -10.13 8.72 17.03
C LEU A 34 -9.73 9.96 16.22
N GLU A 35 -8.74 10.73 16.69
CA GLU A 35 -8.25 11.92 15.98
C GLU A 35 -6.74 11.85 15.74
N LYS A 36 -6.31 11.94 14.48
CA LYS A 36 -4.87 11.96 14.11
C LYS A 36 -4.09 10.75 14.63
N CYS A 37 -4.75 9.59 14.70
CA CYS A 37 -4.16 8.34 15.15
C CYS A 37 -3.45 7.63 13.97
N ASP A 38 -2.37 8.21 13.46
CA ASP A 38 -1.65 7.69 12.27
C ASP A 38 -0.92 6.36 12.50
N ASN A 39 -0.86 5.86 13.74
CA ASN A 39 -0.36 4.52 14.06
C ASN A 39 -1.48 3.50 14.28
N VAL A 40 -2.75 3.89 14.08
CA VAL A 40 -3.90 2.99 14.03
C VAL A 40 -4.16 2.59 12.57
N THR A 41 -4.04 1.30 12.31
CA THR A 41 -4.22 0.68 10.99
C THR A 41 -5.44 -0.24 10.93
N ASP A 42 -5.89 -0.72 12.10
CA ASP A 42 -6.98 -1.68 12.24
C ASP A 42 -7.90 -1.23 13.40
N VAL A 43 -9.15 -0.90 13.07
CA VAL A 43 -10.20 -0.58 14.06
C VAL A 43 -11.22 -1.69 14.25
N SER A 44 -10.98 -2.87 13.70
CA SER A 44 -11.93 -3.99 13.73
C SER A 44 -12.25 -4.45 15.15
N ALA A 45 -11.31 -4.29 16.09
CA ALA A 45 -11.54 -4.64 17.49
C ALA A 45 -12.73 -3.87 18.10
N LEU A 46 -13.05 -2.67 17.61
CA LEU A 46 -14.23 -1.91 18.06
C LEU A 46 -15.56 -2.65 17.85
N SER A 47 -15.64 -3.59 16.90
CA SER A 47 -16.85 -4.40 16.69
C SER A 47 -17.16 -5.32 17.87
N ALA A 48 -16.18 -5.59 18.74
CA ALA A 48 -16.35 -6.41 19.92
C ALA A 48 -17.05 -5.68 21.08
N ILE A 49 -17.30 -4.37 20.96
CA ILE A 49 -18.00 -3.56 21.96
C ILE A 49 -19.50 -3.58 21.63
N PRO A 50 -20.33 -4.38 22.34
CA PRO A 50 -21.73 -4.59 21.97
C PRO A 50 -22.60 -3.35 22.16
N THR A 51 -22.16 -2.39 22.96
CA THR A 51 -22.86 -1.14 23.29
C THR A 51 -22.46 0.04 22.42
N LEU A 52 -21.51 -0.13 21.49
CA LEU A 52 -20.96 0.96 20.69
C LEU A 52 -21.96 1.42 19.63
N GLU A 53 -22.41 2.67 19.74
CA GLU A 53 -23.44 3.28 18.89
C GLU A 53 -22.82 4.24 17.85
N GLU A 54 -21.74 4.94 18.22
CA GLU A 54 -21.13 5.98 17.39
C GLU A 54 -19.60 5.85 17.32
N VAL A 55 -19.05 5.92 16.11
CA VAL A 55 -17.60 5.97 15.89
C VAL A 55 -17.25 7.16 15.00
N HIS A 56 -16.32 7.98 15.48
CA HIS A 56 -15.80 9.14 14.78
C HIS A 56 -14.31 8.94 14.50
N ILE A 57 -13.91 8.97 13.23
CA ILE A 57 -12.51 8.77 12.80
C ILE A 57 -12.08 9.96 11.98
N VAL A 58 -11.22 10.78 12.58
CA VAL A 58 -10.81 12.09 12.06
C VAL A 58 -9.31 12.07 11.78
N ASP A 59 -8.92 12.25 10.53
CA ASP A 59 -7.53 12.44 10.11
C ASP A 59 -6.62 11.24 10.48
N CYS A 60 -7.16 10.02 10.50
CA CYS A 60 -6.39 8.79 10.74
C CYS A 60 -5.89 8.22 9.41
N ARG A 61 -4.74 8.68 8.93
CA ARG A 61 -4.33 8.50 7.52
C ARG A 61 -3.82 7.10 7.21
N SER A 62 -3.41 6.35 8.24
CA SER A 62 -2.92 4.97 8.12
C SER A 62 -4.01 3.91 8.32
N LEU A 63 -5.26 4.30 8.55
CA LEU A 63 -6.34 3.32 8.71
C LEU A 63 -6.55 2.54 7.40
N ARG A 64 -6.49 1.21 7.48
CA ARG A 64 -6.67 0.30 6.33
C ARG A 64 -7.76 -0.74 6.52
N TYR A 65 -8.12 -1.04 7.77
CA TYR A 65 -9.07 -2.11 8.07
C TYR A 65 -10.11 -1.70 9.11
N PHE A 66 -11.39 -1.83 8.73
CA PHE A 66 -12.51 -1.63 9.65
C PHE A 66 -13.09 -2.97 10.12
N GLY A 67 -12.89 -4.04 9.35
CA GLY A 67 -13.42 -5.36 9.64
C GLY A 67 -14.94 -5.35 9.76
N PRO A 68 -15.52 -6.06 10.74
CA PRO A 68 -16.97 -6.22 10.85
C PRO A 68 -17.69 -5.04 11.51
N LEU A 69 -17.01 -3.90 11.67
CA LEU A 69 -17.61 -2.69 12.20
C LEU A 69 -18.81 -2.24 11.33
N GLY A 70 -19.99 -2.10 11.94
CA GLY A 70 -21.24 -1.74 11.26
C GLY A 70 -22.07 -2.92 10.75
N GLN A 71 -21.60 -4.16 10.90
CA GLN A 71 -22.40 -5.35 10.57
C GLN A 71 -23.58 -5.55 11.54
N THR A 72 -24.52 -6.43 11.15
CA THR A 72 -25.84 -6.61 11.79
C THR A 72 -25.81 -6.99 13.27
N GLU A 73 -24.70 -7.53 13.75
CA GLU A 73 -24.53 -7.93 15.16
C GLU A 73 -24.07 -6.77 16.06
N THR A 74 -23.81 -5.59 15.50
CA THR A 74 -23.32 -4.41 16.24
C THR A 74 -24.44 -3.42 16.59
N ALA A 75 -24.29 -2.71 17.72
CA ALA A 75 -25.16 -1.58 18.08
C ALA A 75 -24.85 -0.30 17.28
N LEU A 76 -23.83 -0.32 16.41
CA LEU A 76 -23.36 0.86 15.70
C LEU A 76 -24.45 1.42 14.78
N ARG A 77 -24.76 2.70 14.96
CA ARG A 77 -25.74 3.45 14.15
C ARG A 77 -25.10 4.60 13.41
N LYS A 78 -23.93 5.07 13.82
CA LYS A 78 -23.24 6.19 13.16
C LYS A 78 -21.76 5.94 13.00
N LEU A 79 -21.27 6.10 11.78
CA LEU A 79 -19.85 6.11 11.46
C LEU A 79 -19.52 7.43 10.74
N VAL A 80 -18.68 8.24 11.37
CA VAL A 80 -18.21 9.52 10.83
C VAL A 80 -16.76 9.37 10.42
N LEU A 81 -16.45 9.58 9.15
CA LEU A 81 -15.08 9.61 8.60
C LEU A 81 -14.79 11.02 8.10
N LEU A 82 -13.79 11.70 8.68
CA LEU A 82 -13.37 13.04 8.24
C LEU A 82 -11.88 13.03 7.91
N ARG A 83 -11.52 13.39 6.68
CA ARG A 83 -10.11 13.38 6.20
C ARG A 83 -9.39 12.05 6.42
N THR A 84 -10.15 10.95 6.51
CA THR A 84 -9.65 9.59 6.75
C THR A 84 -9.78 8.81 5.44
N PRO A 85 -8.68 8.47 4.77
CA PRO A 85 -8.71 7.72 3.51
C PRO A 85 -9.49 6.40 3.58
N VAL A 86 -10.33 6.13 2.58
CA VAL A 86 -11.06 4.85 2.46
C VAL A 86 -11.20 4.43 1.01
N THR A 87 -11.09 3.13 0.72
CA THR A 87 -11.24 2.61 -0.65
C THR A 87 -12.70 2.61 -1.09
N GLY A 88 -12.96 2.74 -2.39
CA GLY A 88 -14.32 2.68 -2.93
C GLY A 88 -15.01 1.34 -2.62
N ALA A 89 -14.24 0.24 -2.54
CA ALA A 89 -14.72 -1.07 -2.10
C ALA A 89 -15.36 -1.00 -0.72
N LYS A 90 -14.67 -0.36 0.23
CA LYS A 90 -15.13 -0.29 1.62
C LYS A 90 -16.30 0.66 1.80
N VAL A 91 -16.31 1.80 1.11
CA VAL A 91 -17.47 2.70 1.10
C VAL A 91 -18.71 1.96 0.63
N ARG A 92 -18.60 1.19 -0.46
CA ARG A 92 -19.70 0.38 -0.98
C ARG A 92 -20.18 -0.68 0.01
N GLU A 93 -19.28 -1.32 0.73
CA GLU A 93 -19.62 -2.29 1.76
C GLU A 93 -20.39 -1.62 2.91
N LEU A 94 -19.87 -0.51 3.44
CA LEU A 94 -20.50 0.24 4.53
C LEU A 94 -21.90 0.75 4.16
N MET A 95 -22.09 1.18 2.91
CA MET A 95 -23.39 1.61 2.39
C MET A 95 -24.44 0.48 2.31
N LYS A 96 -24.06 -0.79 2.42
CA LYS A 96 -25.03 -1.91 2.48
C LYS A 96 -25.70 -2.03 3.85
N PHE A 97 -25.15 -1.40 4.90
CA PHE A 97 -25.69 -1.47 6.24
C PHE A 97 -26.86 -0.51 6.41
N LYS A 98 -28.09 -1.03 6.22
CA LYS A 98 -29.35 -0.25 6.21
C LYS A 98 -29.55 0.68 7.41
N TYR A 99 -29.00 0.33 8.57
CA TYR A 99 -29.18 1.06 9.83
C TYR A 99 -27.95 1.88 10.25
N LEU A 100 -26.93 1.95 9.39
CA LEU A 100 -25.72 2.74 9.63
C LEU A 100 -25.83 4.08 8.90
N GLU A 101 -25.86 5.17 9.65
CA GLU A 101 -25.59 6.51 9.15
C GLU A 101 -24.09 6.65 8.87
N LEU A 102 -23.71 6.71 7.60
CA LEU A 102 -22.34 6.96 7.16
C LEU A 102 -22.18 8.43 6.76
N ALA A 103 -21.43 9.19 7.54
CA ALA A 103 -21.05 10.56 7.22
C ALA A 103 -19.58 10.63 6.81
N MET A 104 -19.30 11.17 5.63
CA MET A 104 -17.94 11.22 5.08
C MET A 104 -17.60 12.60 4.53
N GLU A 105 -16.41 13.09 4.85
CA GLU A 105 -15.88 14.34 4.31
C GLU A 105 -14.38 14.20 4.00
N ASN A 106 -13.97 14.57 2.79
CA ASN A 106 -12.55 14.61 2.40
C ASN A 106 -11.78 13.27 2.53
N CYS A 107 -12.48 12.13 2.48
CA CYS A 107 -11.94 10.79 2.71
C CYS A 107 -11.25 10.12 1.50
N GLY A 108 -11.03 10.83 0.39
CA GLY A 108 -10.41 10.26 -0.80
C GLY A 108 -11.24 9.14 -1.44
N GLY A 109 -10.73 8.57 -2.54
CA GLY A 109 -11.39 7.51 -3.29
C GLY A 109 -12.36 8.05 -4.35
N LEU A 110 -12.15 7.65 -5.61
CA LEU A 110 -13.15 7.85 -6.65
C LEU A 110 -14.21 6.74 -6.48
N PRO A 111 -15.51 7.05 -6.36
CA PRO A 111 -16.56 6.03 -6.27
C PRO A 111 -16.54 5.01 -7.41
N SER A 112 -15.97 5.39 -8.56
CA SER A 112 -15.82 4.54 -9.75
C SER A 112 -14.78 3.43 -9.60
N LEU A 113 -13.83 3.54 -8.66
CA LEU A 113 -12.81 2.52 -8.39
C LEU A 113 -13.16 1.77 -7.10
N GLU A 114 -13.89 0.67 -7.26
CA GLU A 114 -14.38 -0.20 -6.17
C GLU A 114 -13.31 -1.16 -5.62
N ARG A 115 -12.03 -0.82 -5.77
CA ARG A 115 -10.90 -1.69 -5.42
C ARG A 115 -9.83 -0.91 -4.66
N PRO A 116 -8.95 -1.58 -3.90
CA PRO A 116 -9.04 -2.99 -3.50
C PRO A 116 -10.04 -3.22 -2.36
N PRO A 117 -10.53 -4.46 -2.17
CA PRO A 117 -11.23 -4.85 -0.94
C PRO A 117 -10.29 -4.77 0.26
N GLU A 118 -10.82 -4.42 1.44
CA GLU A 118 -9.99 -4.26 2.65
C GLU A 118 -9.29 -5.56 3.09
N SER A 119 -9.87 -6.73 2.78
CA SER A 119 -9.26 -8.03 3.08
C SER A 119 -7.96 -8.25 2.31
N LEU A 120 -7.90 -7.81 1.05
CA LEU A 120 -6.68 -7.87 0.25
C LEU A 120 -5.59 -7.01 0.88
N VAL A 121 -5.92 -5.78 1.25
CA VAL A 121 -4.99 -4.86 1.96
C VAL A 121 -4.51 -5.46 3.29
N LYS A 122 -5.44 -6.00 4.10
CA LYS A 122 -5.14 -6.62 5.39
C LYS A 122 -4.17 -7.78 5.25
N SER A 123 -4.42 -8.70 4.32
CA SER A 123 -3.54 -9.85 4.07
C SER A 123 -2.10 -9.43 3.73
N SER A 124 -1.92 -8.37 2.95
CA SER A 124 -0.60 -7.81 2.65
C SER A 124 0.10 -7.26 3.89
N ILE A 125 -0.61 -6.51 4.74
CA ILE A 125 -0.07 -5.92 5.98
C ILE A 125 0.29 -7.02 7.00
N GLU A 126 -0.58 -8.02 7.18
CA GLU A 126 -0.32 -9.15 8.06
C GLU A 126 0.89 -9.97 7.59
N MET A 127 1.01 -10.22 6.28
CA MET A 127 2.19 -10.86 5.70
C MET A 127 3.47 -10.09 6.02
N ILE A 128 3.46 -8.76 5.85
CA ILE A 128 4.61 -7.91 6.17
C ILE A 128 4.98 -8.05 7.65
N ARG A 129 4.02 -7.88 8.57
CA ARG A 129 4.25 -8.00 10.02
C ARG A 129 4.82 -9.36 10.41
N ASN A 130 4.23 -10.44 9.89
CA ASN A 130 4.64 -11.81 10.17
C ASN A 130 6.06 -12.13 9.66
N LEU A 131 6.43 -11.61 8.49
CA LEU A 131 7.76 -11.83 7.92
C LEU A 131 8.83 -11.03 8.65
N VAL A 132 8.60 -9.73 8.87
CA VAL A 132 9.60 -8.84 9.48
C VAL A 132 9.98 -9.30 10.88
N GLY A 133 9.05 -9.86 11.66
CA GLY A 133 9.33 -10.42 12.98
C GLY A 133 10.33 -11.58 13.01
N ARG A 134 10.69 -12.14 11.84
CA ARG A 134 11.62 -13.28 11.71
C ARG A 134 13.04 -12.89 11.32
N PHE A 135 13.30 -11.62 11.02
CA PHE A 135 14.59 -11.12 10.54
C PHE A 135 15.01 -9.87 11.31
N LYS A 136 16.31 -9.59 11.36
CA LYS A 136 16.77 -8.29 11.85
C LYS A 136 16.43 -7.21 10.81
N PRO A 137 16.03 -5.99 11.19
CA PRO A 137 15.70 -4.94 10.23
C PRO A 137 16.80 -4.69 9.18
N GLU A 138 18.07 -4.82 9.56
CA GLU A 138 19.22 -4.58 8.69
C GLU A 138 19.42 -5.68 7.63
N GLU A 139 18.83 -6.87 7.84
CA GLU A 139 18.86 -7.99 6.91
C GLU A 139 17.73 -7.93 5.86
N ILE A 140 16.91 -6.87 5.89
CA ILE A 140 15.73 -6.71 5.04
C ILE A 140 16.02 -5.70 3.93
N GLY A 141 15.84 -6.14 2.69
CA GLY A 141 15.93 -5.32 1.50
C GLY A 141 14.55 -4.93 0.95
N VAL A 142 14.47 -3.78 0.29
CA VAL A 142 13.27 -3.31 -0.42
C VAL A 142 13.67 -2.89 -1.83
N ALA A 143 13.18 -3.63 -2.84
CA ALA A 143 13.38 -3.28 -4.24
C ALA A 143 12.36 -2.19 -4.65
N PHE A 144 12.80 -0.94 -4.71
CA PHE A 144 11.94 0.23 -4.92
C PHE A 144 12.31 1.01 -6.19
N ASN A 145 11.66 0.68 -7.32
CA ASN A 145 11.97 1.33 -8.60
C ASN A 145 11.25 2.68 -8.81
N GLY A 146 10.30 3.05 -7.94
CA GLY A 146 9.49 4.28 -8.07
C GLY A 146 8.25 4.12 -8.94
N GLY A 147 8.06 2.96 -9.58
CA GLY A 147 6.83 2.64 -10.30
C GLY A 147 5.64 2.44 -9.34
N LYS A 148 4.42 2.53 -9.90
CA LYS A 148 3.15 2.46 -9.16
C LYS A 148 3.09 1.31 -8.13
N ASP A 149 3.55 0.12 -8.51
CA ASP A 149 3.45 -1.07 -7.66
C ASP A 149 4.43 -0.99 -6.47
N SER A 150 5.66 -0.53 -6.72
CA SER A 150 6.64 -0.33 -5.64
C SER A 150 6.24 0.77 -4.66
N VAL A 151 5.50 1.78 -5.12
CA VAL A 151 4.94 2.84 -4.28
C VAL A 151 3.86 2.29 -3.35
N VAL A 152 2.92 1.49 -3.86
CA VAL A 152 1.89 0.84 -3.02
C VAL A 152 2.57 -0.10 -2.02
N MET A 153 3.57 -0.88 -2.44
CA MET A 153 4.31 -1.75 -1.53
C MET A 153 4.99 -0.96 -0.41
N MET A 154 5.62 0.18 -0.74
CA MET A 154 6.29 1.02 0.25
C MET A 154 5.29 1.62 1.25
N ASP A 155 4.11 2.07 0.79
CA ASP A 155 3.04 2.54 1.69
C ASP A 155 2.55 1.42 2.63
N LEU A 156 2.38 0.21 2.13
CA LEU A 156 2.00 -0.94 2.98
C LEU A 156 3.08 -1.29 4.02
N LEU A 157 4.36 -1.20 3.64
CA LEU A 157 5.48 -1.40 4.57
C LEU A 157 5.50 -0.32 5.65
N GLU A 158 5.35 0.95 5.26
CA GLU A 158 5.29 2.09 6.18
C GLU A 158 4.08 1.97 7.12
N CYS A 159 2.91 1.62 6.59
CA CYS A 159 1.69 1.37 7.36
C CYS A 159 1.87 0.22 8.36
N ALA A 160 2.50 -0.88 7.95
CA ALA A 160 2.64 -2.07 8.77
C ALA A 160 3.65 -1.91 9.92
N LEU A 161 4.72 -1.14 9.71
CA LEU A 161 5.92 -1.14 10.55
C LEU A 161 6.29 0.24 11.14
N GLY A 162 5.76 1.32 10.55
CA GLY A 162 6.17 2.68 10.83
C GLY A 162 7.53 3.06 10.23
N ARG A 163 7.75 4.37 10.07
CA ARG A 163 8.97 4.94 9.47
C ARG A 163 10.26 4.56 10.20
N ALA A 164 10.20 4.48 11.54
CA ALA A 164 11.39 4.19 12.35
C ALA A 164 11.98 2.81 12.04
N VAL A 165 11.14 1.79 11.86
CA VAL A 165 11.59 0.45 11.47
C VAL A 165 12.03 0.43 10.01
N LEU A 166 11.22 1.01 9.12
CA LEU A 166 11.49 1.05 7.68
C LEU A 166 12.83 1.74 7.35
N SER A 167 13.22 2.76 8.11
CA SER A 167 14.50 3.48 7.94
C SER A 167 15.75 2.61 8.10
N LYS A 168 15.62 1.43 8.73
CA LYS A 168 16.72 0.47 8.92
C LYS A 168 16.89 -0.48 7.74
N PHE A 169 15.91 -0.54 6.83
CA PHE A 169 15.93 -1.47 5.71
C PHE A 169 16.89 -0.99 4.62
N CYS A 170 17.43 -1.93 3.86
CA CYS A 170 18.21 -1.63 2.66
C CYS A 170 17.26 -1.34 1.48
N VAL A 171 16.98 -0.07 1.19
CA VAL A 171 16.19 0.33 0.02
C VAL A 171 17.11 0.44 -1.20
N PHE A 172 16.82 -0.29 -2.28
CA PHE A 172 17.68 -0.31 -3.47
C PHE A 172 16.89 -0.40 -4.77
N VAL A 173 17.61 -0.14 -5.87
CA VAL A 173 17.15 -0.31 -7.25
C VAL A 173 18.11 -1.23 -7.97
N LEU A 174 17.61 -2.32 -8.53
CA LEU A 174 18.40 -3.14 -9.46
C LEU A 174 18.29 -2.55 -10.87
N ARG A 175 19.37 -1.94 -11.32
CA ARG A 175 19.46 -1.39 -12.68
C ARG A 175 19.97 -2.47 -13.63
N VAL A 176 19.58 -2.36 -14.89
CA VAL A 176 20.08 -3.21 -15.97
C VAL A 176 21.05 -2.39 -16.80
N ALA A 177 22.30 -2.84 -16.92
CA ALA A 177 23.30 -2.20 -17.75
C ALA A 177 22.77 -1.95 -19.18
N GLY A 178 22.99 -0.73 -19.70
CA GLY A 178 22.54 -0.33 -21.03
C GLY A 178 21.03 -0.04 -21.17
N ARG A 179 20.26 -0.03 -20.08
CA ARG A 179 18.85 0.39 -20.09
C ARG A 179 18.68 1.71 -19.35
N ASN A 180 18.30 2.76 -20.09
CA ASN A 180 18.01 4.06 -19.50
C ASN A 180 16.59 4.09 -18.94
N GLU A 181 16.48 4.59 -17.71
CA GLU A 181 15.20 4.95 -17.08
C GLU A 181 14.69 6.28 -17.67
N PHE A 182 13.42 6.62 -17.37
CA PHE A 182 12.90 7.96 -17.64
C PHE A 182 13.45 8.95 -16.61
N ASP A 183 13.77 10.17 -17.04
CA ASP A 183 14.26 11.19 -16.11
C ASP A 183 13.18 11.51 -15.05
N GLU A 184 11.90 11.46 -15.43
CA GLU A 184 10.77 11.67 -14.53
C GLU A 184 10.65 10.59 -13.45
N ILE A 185 10.94 9.32 -13.76
CA ILE A 185 10.86 8.26 -12.73
C ILE A 185 12.05 8.34 -11.78
N THR A 186 13.24 8.70 -12.27
CA THR A 186 14.42 8.92 -11.45
C THR A 186 14.23 10.11 -10.51
N ALA A 187 13.79 11.25 -11.03
CA ALA A 187 13.51 12.45 -10.23
C ALA A 187 12.40 12.19 -9.19
N PHE A 188 11.32 11.49 -9.58
CA PHE A 188 10.27 11.09 -8.65
C PHE A 188 10.81 10.20 -7.53
N ARG A 189 11.61 9.19 -7.87
CA ARG A 189 12.18 8.25 -6.88
C ARG A 189 13.07 8.95 -5.87
N GLU A 190 13.96 9.84 -6.33
CA GLU A 190 14.85 10.61 -5.46
C GLU A 190 14.05 11.51 -4.50
N ALA A 191 13.07 12.26 -5.01
CA ALA A 191 12.20 13.09 -4.19
C ALA A 191 11.37 12.27 -3.18
N TYR A 192 10.80 11.14 -3.62
CA TYR A 192 9.99 10.25 -2.79
C TYR A 192 10.76 9.70 -1.59
N LEU A 193 11.99 9.24 -1.82
CA LEU A 193 12.86 8.72 -0.76
C LEU A 193 13.32 9.83 0.18
N SER A 194 13.69 11.01 -0.37
CA SER A 194 14.10 12.17 0.42
C SER A 194 13.01 12.66 1.37
N ASP A 195 11.75 12.74 0.91
CA ASP A 195 10.58 13.12 1.73
C ASP A 195 10.36 12.17 2.93
N ARG A 196 10.83 10.92 2.81
CA ARG A 196 10.73 9.90 3.86
C ARG A 196 12.00 9.75 4.69
N GLY A 197 13.05 10.54 4.42
CA GLY A 197 14.35 10.37 5.06
C GLY A 197 15.02 9.02 4.73
N LEU A 198 14.66 8.42 3.61
CA LEU A 198 15.24 7.16 3.12
C LEU A 198 16.33 7.45 2.08
N THR A 199 17.31 6.55 1.97
CA THR A 199 18.40 6.67 0.98
C THR A 199 18.45 5.44 0.09
N GLU A 200 18.55 5.65 -1.24
CA GLU A 200 18.77 4.58 -2.20
C GLU A 200 20.20 4.03 -2.06
N VAL A 201 20.33 2.73 -1.78
CA VAL A 201 21.59 2.00 -1.87
C VAL A 201 21.85 1.64 -3.32
N LYS A 202 22.89 2.23 -3.90
CA LYS A 202 23.28 2.01 -5.28
C LYS A 202 24.17 0.78 -5.41
N THR A 203 23.96 -0.01 -6.47
CA THR A 203 24.87 -1.05 -6.92
C THR A 203 25.82 -0.50 -7.98
N ASP A 204 26.91 -1.22 -8.24
CA ASP A 204 27.76 -0.92 -9.39
C ASP A 204 26.94 -1.02 -10.70
N PRO A 205 26.87 0.05 -11.52
CA PRO A 205 26.03 0.10 -12.71
C PRO A 205 26.50 -0.84 -13.84
N SER A 206 27.73 -1.36 -13.77
CA SER A 206 28.27 -2.33 -14.73
C SER A 206 27.78 -3.76 -14.47
N LEU A 207 27.25 -4.04 -13.27
CA LEU A 207 26.83 -5.39 -12.89
C LEU A 207 25.51 -5.80 -13.54
N SER A 208 25.36 -7.12 -13.72
CA SER A 208 24.05 -7.70 -14.00
C SER A 208 23.13 -7.53 -12.77
N MET A 209 21.80 -7.64 -12.96
CA MET A 209 20.87 -7.60 -11.81
C MET A 209 21.20 -8.67 -10.75
N LYS A 210 21.64 -9.86 -11.21
CA LYS A 210 21.99 -10.97 -10.35
C LYS A 210 23.24 -10.65 -9.52
N ASP A 211 24.27 -10.08 -10.14
CA ASP A 211 25.53 -9.76 -9.48
C ASP A 211 25.38 -8.52 -8.57
N GLY A 212 24.58 -7.52 -8.99
CA GLY A 212 24.22 -6.39 -8.15
C GLY A 212 23.46 -6.84 -6.89
N LEU A 213 22.53 -7.80 -7.03
CA LEU A 213 21.85 -8.38 -5.88
C LEU A 213 22.81 -9.20 -4.99
N ALA A 214 23.78 -9.90 -5.58
CA ALA A 214 24.82 -10.61 -4.83
C ALA A 214 25.71 -9.64 -4.03
N GLN A 215 26.08 -8.51 -4.64
CA GLN A 215 26.82 -7.43 -3.99
C GLN A 215 26.05 -6.85 -2.79
N LEU A 216 24.76 -6.56 -2.97
CA LEU A 216 23.91 -6.08 -1.87
C LEU A 216 23.79 -7.11 -0.75
N LYS A 217 23.59 -8.39 -1.10
CA LYS A 217 23.53 -9.47 -0.11
C LYS A 217 24.82 -9.57 0.70
N ALA A 218 25.97 -9.55 0.03
CA ALA A 218 27.27 -9.65 0.70
C ALA A 218 27.58 -8.43 1.59
N SER A 219 27.25 -7.22 1.12
CA SER A 219 27.56 -5.98 1.85
C SER A 219 26.59 -5.66 2.99
N ARG A 220 25.35 -6.14 2.93
CA ARG A 220 24.30 -5.83 3.92
C ARG A 220 23.78 -7.04 4.69
N GLY A 221 24.22 -8.26 4.36
CA GLY A 221 23.72 -9.48 4.99
C GLY A 221 22.25 -9.78 4.68
N MET A 222 21.73 -9.28 3.54
CA MET A 222 20.30 -9.40 3.24
C MET A 222 19.85 -10.86 3.18
N SER A 223 18.73 -11.14 3.85
CA SER A 223 18.12 -12.47 3.94
C SER A 223 16.65 -12.46 3.50
N LEU A 224 15.99 -11.30 3.56
CA LEU A 224 14.65 -11.06 3.05
C LEU A 224 14.67 -9.89 2.06
N VAL A 225 13.95 -10.01 0.95
CA VAL A 225 13.72 -8.90 0.01
C VAL A 225 12.23 -8.72 -0.28
N PHE A 226 11.72 -7.52 -0.07
CA PHE A 226 10.39 -7.11 -0.52
C PHE A 226 10.42 -6.60 -1.95
N MET A 227 9.46 -7.06 -2.78
CA MET A 227 9.31 -6.67 -4.18
C MET A 227 7.86 -6.36 -4.53
N GLY A 228 7.61 -5.30 -5.28
CA GLY A 228 6.27 -4.90 -5.76
C GLY A 228 5.74 -5.75 -6.92
N THR A 229 6.14 -7.01 -7.04
CA THR A 229 5.77 -7.92 -8.13
C THR A 229 4.35 -8.46 -7.92
N ARG A 230 3.51 -8.43 -8.96
CA ARG A 230 2.22 -9.13 -8.97
C ARG A 230 2.35 -10.48 -9.69
N SER A 231 1.39 -11.37 -9.47
CA SER A 231 1.34 -12.70 -10.12
C SER A 231 1.32 -12.61 -11.64
N SER A 232 0.67 -11.59 -12.21
CA SER A 232 0.66 -11.32 -13.67
C SER A 232 2.00 -10.79 -14.21
N ASP A 233 2.95 -10.44 -13.34
CA ASP A 233 4.24 -9.87 -13.75
C ASP A 233 5.35 -10.91 -13.91
N SER A 234 5.25 -12.07 -13.25
CA SER A 234 6.35 -13.05 -13.13
C SER A 234 5.94 -14.45 -13.55
N ALA A 235 6.71 -15.04 -14.47
CA ALA A 235 6.60 -16.46 -14.79
C ALA A 235 7.35 -17.38 -13.80
N HIS A 236 8.24 -16.80 -12.98
CA HIS A 236 9.18 -17.54 -12.13
C HIS A 236 8.80 -17.57 -10.66
N GLN A 237 7.88 -16.71 -10.24
CA GLN A 237 7.37 -16.64 -8.87
C GLN A 237 5.94 -17.15 -8.87
N LYS A 238 5.67 -18.18 -8.07
CA LYS A 238 4.37 -18.87 -8.03
C LYS A 238 3.57 -18.51 -6.78
N ASP A 239 4.26 -18.07 -5.73
CA ASP A 239 3.64 -17.62 -4.48
C ASP A 239 4.13 -16.23 -4.08
N SER A 240 3.35 -15.59 -3.23
CA SER A 240 3.64 -14.32 -2.57
C SER A 240 4.96 -14.34 -1.78
N VAL A 241 5.36 -15.49 -1.24
CA VAL A 241 6.60 -15.66 -0.48
C VAL A 241 7.28 -16.96 -0.89
N GLU A 242 8.51 -16.87 -1.37
CA GLU A 242 9.28 -18.05 -1.77
C GLU A 242 10.79 -17.77 -1.81
N PRO A 243 11.64 -18.80 -1.81
CA PRO A 243 13.06 -18.62 -2.06
C PRO A 243 13.32 -17.96 -3.42
N THR A 244 14.42 -17.22 -3.53
CA THR A 244 14.95 -16.80 -4.83
C THR A 244 15.19 -18.00 -5.74
N THR A 245 14.95 -17.83 -7.05
CA THR A 245 15.16 -18.87 -8.06
C THR A 245 16.58 -19.45 -8.01
N ALA A 246 16.72 -20.75 -8.30
CA ALA A 246 18.03 -21.42 -8.33
C ALA A 246 19.05 -20.63 -9.17
N GLY A 247 20.25 -20.48 -8.62
CA GLY A 247 21.31 -19.68 -9.21
C GLY A 247 21.27 -18.19 -8.86
N TRP A 248 20.21 -17.64 -8.27
CA TRP A 248 20.21 -16.29 -7.69
C TRP A 248 20.77 -16.30 -6.25
N PRO A 249 21.21 -15.15 -5.71
CA PRO A 249 21.66 -15.05 -4.32
C PRO A 249 20.58 -15.54 -3.35
N ALA A 250 20.91 -16.54 -2.53
CA ALA A 250 19.94 -17.23 -1.67
C ALA A 250 19.32 -16.29 -0.63
N MET A 251 18.04 -15.96 -0.81
CA MET A 251 17.23 -15.13 0.08
C MET A 251 15.77 -15.58 0.02
N LEU A 252 14.97 -15.11 0.97
CA LEU A 252 13.52 -15.13 0.85
C LEU A 252 13.07 -13.89 0.05
N ARG A 253 12.27 -14.08 -1.00
CA ARG A 253 11.58 -12.98 -1.69
C ARG A 253 10.13 -12.93 -1.24
N ALA A 254 9.64 -11.74 -0.96
CA ALA A 254 8.26 -11.50 -0.54
C ALA A 254 7.63 -10.42 -1.41
N SER A 255 6.41 -10.68 -1.87
CA SER A 255 5.64 -9.79 -2.74
C SER A 255 4.27 -9.55 -2.12
N PRO A 256 4.14 -8.53 -1.25
CA PRO A 256 2.86 -8.23 -0.59
C PRO A 256 1.73 -7.92 -1.58
N LEU A 257 2.08 -7.53 -2.81
CA LEU A 257 1.14 -7.22 -3.89
C LEU A 257 0.86 -8.41 -4.82
N PHE A 258 1.31 -9.62 -4.51
CA PHE A 258 1.29 -10.74 -5.46
C PHE A 258 -0.11 -11.04 -6.04
N HIS A 259 -1.16 -10.88 -5.24
CA HIS A 259 -2.55 -11.12 -5.66
C HIS A 259 -3.30 -9.86 -6.09
N TRP A 260 -2.63 -8.71 -6.20
CA TRP A 260 -3.26 -7.45 -6.58
C TRP A 260 -3.38 -7.34 -8.11
N GLY A 261 -4.53 -6.86 -8.58
CA GLY A 261 -4.77 -6.48 -9.96
C GLY A 261 -4.40 -5.03 -10.27
N TYR A 262 -4.51 -4.64 -11.54
CA TYR A 262 -4.22 -3.27 -11.98
C TYR A 262 -5.11 -2.22 -11.31
N GLU A 263 -6.41 -2.50 -11.24
CA GLU A 263 -7.39 -1.62 -10.59
C GLU A 263 -7.19 -1.54 -9.07
N ASP A 264 -6.69 -2.61 -8.42
CA ASP A 264 -6.36 -2.60 -6.99
C ASP A 264 -5.24 -1.59 -6.71
N ILE A 265 -4.19 -1.57 -7.55
CA ILE A 265 -3.07 -0.65 -7.43
C ILE A 265 -3.54 0.80 -7.57
N TRP A 266 -4.33 1.12 -8.59
CA TRP A 266 -4.81 2.49 -8.81
C TRP A 266 -5.88 2.91 -7.83
N GLY A 267 -6.84 2.03 -7.52
CA GLY A 267 -7.88 2.28 -6.52
C GLY A 267 -7.28 2.58 -5.16
N TYR A 268 -6.25 1.84 -4.74
CA TYR A 268 -5.50 2.11 -3.53
C TYR A 268 -4.71 3.43 -3.61
N THR A 269 -3.93 3.61 -4.69
CA THR A 269 -3.12 4.81 -4.91
C THR A 269 -3.95 6.09 -4.81
N LEU A 270 -5.13 6.10 -5.42
CA LEU A 270 -6.01 7.28 -5.45
C LEU A 270 -6.81 7.43 -4.14
N ALA A 271 -7.25 6.34 -3.51
CA ALA A 271 -7.92 6.38 -2.21
C ALA A 271 -7.03 6.99 -1.13
N TYR A 272 -5.78 6.53 -1.06
CA TYR A 272 -4.79 6.96 -0.08
C TYR A 272 -3.94 8.15 -0.53
N LYS A 273 -4.24 8.73 -1.70
CA LYS A 273 -3.56 9.91 -2.26
C LYS A 273 -2.03 9.74 -2.31
N LEU A 274 -1.58 8.55 -2.66
CA LEU A 274 -0.15 8.25 -2.74
C LEU A 274 0.49 9.06 -3.88
N PRO A 275 1.71 9.59 -3.70
CA PRO A 275 2.41 10.26 -4.78
C PRO A 275 2.89 9.23 -5.81
N PHE A 276 2.82 9.58 -7.10
CA PHE A 276 3.28 8.72 -8.20
C PHE A 276 3.87 9.56 -9.34
N CYS A 277 4.68 8.92 -10.19
CA CYS A 277 5.32 9.59 -11.33
C CYS A 277 4.29 10.13 -12.34
N ASP A 278 4.48 11.40 -12.77
CA ASP A 278 3.55 12.09 -13.66
C ASP A 278 3.39 11.46 -15.05
N LEU A 279 4.29 10.58 -15.47
CA LEU A 279 4.11 9.79 -16.70
C LEU A 279 2.78 9.01 -16.68
N TYR A 280 2.33 8.55 -15.51
CA TYR A 280 1.03 7.88 -15.39
C TYR A 280 -0.15 8.82 -15.68
N LYS A 281 -0.02 10.14 -15.47
CA LYS A 281 -1.04 11.12 -15.90
C LYS A 281 -1.04 11.33 -17.41
N LYS A 282 0.10 11.05 -18.06
CA LYS A 282 0.33 11.22 -19.51
C LYS A 282 0.05 9.94 -20.32
N GLY A 283 -0.72 9.00 -19.77
CA GLY A 283 -1.14 7.78 -20.45
C GLY A 283 -0.16 6.61 -20.43
N TYR A 284 0.97 6.71 -19.72
CA TYR A 284 1.82 5.54 -19.51
C TYR A 284 1.16 4.61 -18.50
N THR A 285 0.92 3.34 -18.86
CA THR A 285 0.30 2.36 -17.95
C THR A 285 1.33 1.40 -17.33
N SER A 286 2.51 1.31 -17.93
CA SER A 286 3.61 0.45 -17.49
C SER A 286 4.96 1.05 -17.89
N LEU A 287 5.85 1.30 -16.93
CA LEU A 287 7.14 1.95 -17.18
C LEU A 287 8.24 0.89 -17.33
N GLY A 288 8.78 0.77 -18.55
CA GLY A 288 9.98 0.00 -18.86
C GLY A 288 11.20 0.91 -19.04
N HIS A 289 12.10 0.52 -19.92
CA HIS A 289 13.20 1.40 -20.33
C HIS A 289 12.70 2.44 -21.34
N ARG A 290 13.31 3.63 -21.31
CA ARG A 290 12.87 4.82 -22.06
C ARG A 290 12.74 4.57 -23.57
N GLY A 291 13.70 3.84 -24.15
CA GLY A 291 13.73 3.57 -25.60
C GLY A 291 12.69 2.58 -26.11
N ALA A 292 11.91 1.93 -25.25
CA ALA A 292 10.91 0.93 -25.65
C ALA A 292 9.58 1.07 -24.92
N THR A 293 9.31 2.24 -24.35
CA THR A 293 8.05 2.49 -23.64
C THR A 293 7.41 3.75 -24.19
N THR A 294 6.15 3.62 -24.57
CA THR A 294 5.29 4.68 -25.09
C THR A 294 4.00 4.76 -24.26
N PRO A 295 3.25 5.88 -24.32
CA PRO A 295 1.91 5.93 -23.76
C PRO A 295 1.03 4.81 -24.32
N ASN A 296 0.08 4.32 -23.52
CA ASN A 296 -0.84 3.29 -23.94
C ASN A 296 -1.83 3.85 -24.97
N SER A 297 -1.85 3.28 -26.18
CA SER A 297 -2.70 3.73 -27.28
C SER A 297 -4.21 3.65 -26.97
N LEU A 298 -4.63 2.76 -26.07
CA LEU A 298 -6.02 2.65 -25.62
C LEU A 298 -6.48 3.84 -24.75
N LEU A 299 -5.53 4.68 -24.30
CA LEU A 299 -5.81 5.91 -23.58
C LEU A 299 -5.80 7.15 -24.47
N LEU A 300 -5.52 7.01 -25.77
CA LEU A 300 -5.51 8.12 -26.72
C LEU A 300 -6.92 8.73 -26.87
N ARG A 301 -7.01 10.06 -26.77
CA ARG A 301 -8.20 10.85 -27.06
C ARG A 301 -8.23 11.31 -28.51
N SER A 302 -9.40 11.74 -28.98
CA SER A 302 -9.60 12.27 -30.33
C SER A 302 -8.78 13.55 -30.61
N ASP A 303 -8.40 14.30 -29.57
CA ASP A 303 -7.58 15.51 -29.66
C ASP A 303 -6.06 15.23 -29.66
N GLY A 304 -5.66 13.95 -29.63
CA GLY A 304 -4.25 13.54 -29.58
C GLY A 304 -3.63 13.49 -28.17
N THR A 305 -4.36 13.90 -27.13
CA THR A 305 -3.91 13.76 -25.73
C THR A 305 -4.20 12.37 -25.18
N PHE A 306 -3.65 12.03 -24.00
CA PHE A 306 -3.89 10.74 -23.36
C PHE A 306 -4.66 10.88 -22.05
N ARG A 307 -5.61 9.96 -21.83
CA ARG A 307 -6.21 9.70 -20.52
C ARG A 307 -5.15 9.20 -19.54
N PRO A 308 -5.31 9.45 -18.23
CA PRO A 308 -4.40 8.92 -17.22
C PRO A 308 -4.51 7.40 -17.10
N ALA A 309 -3.47 6.79 -16.52
CA ALA A 309 -3.30 5.34 -16.42
C ALA A 309 -4.46 4.62 -15.72
N TRP A 310 -5.03 5.22 -14.67
CA TRP A 310 -6.15 4.65 -13.93
C TRP A 310 -7.48 4.63 -14.70
N GLU A 311 -7.53 5.19 -15.92
CA GLU A 311 -8.68 5.11 -16.83
C GLU A 311 -8.52 4.00 -17.89
N LEU A 312 -7.53 3.11 -17.73
CA LEU A 312 -7.40 1.91 -18.58
C LEU A 312 -8.45 0.88 -18.17
N ASN A 313 -9.32 0.49 -19.11
CA ASN A 313 -10.43 -0.42 -18.84
C ASN A 313 -10.02 -1.89 -18.72
N ASP A 314 -9.06 -2.33 -19.52
CA ASP A 314 -8.60 -3.73 -19.53
C ASP A 314 -7.19 -3.83 -18.92
N ALA A 315 -7.10 -4.51 -17.77
CA ALA A 315 -5.85 -4.74 -17.07
C ALA A 315 -4.85 -5.60 -17.86
N LEU A 316 -5.32 -6.45 -18.79
CA LEU A 316 -4.45 -7.26 -19.65
C LEU A 316 -3.65 -6.37 -20.62
N GLU A 317 -4.17 -5.20 -20.94
CA GLU A 317 -3.57 -4.22 -21.83
C GLU A 317 -2.57 -3.29 -21.13
N GLU A 318 -2.28 -3.53 -19.85
CA GLU A 318 -1.35 -2.69 -19.05
C GLU A 318 -0.01 -2.47 -19.76
N ARG A 319 0.48 -3.47 -20.50
CA ARG A 319 1.80 -3.44 -21.16
C ARG A 319 1.73 -3.10 -22.66
N ASN A 320 0.59 -2.70 -23.20
CA ASN A 320 0.43 -2.41 -24.64
C ASN A 320 1.36 -1.27 -25.12
N GLY A 321 1.73 -0.34 -24.23
CA GLY A 321 2.73 0.70 -24.52
C GLY A 321 4.20 0.22 -24.53
N ARG A 322 4.50 -1.04 -24.22
CA ARG A 322 5.87 -1.59 -24.23
C ARG A 322 6.15 -2.22 -25.60
N LEU A 323 7.21 -1.78 -26.27
CA LEU A 323 7.69 -2.47 -27.47
C LEU A 323 8.20 -3.85 -27.04
N VAL A 324 7.56 -4.90 -27.54
CA VAL A 324 8.12 -6.25 -27.52
C VAL A 324 9.36 -6.18 -28.40
N ARG A 325 10.55 -6.48 -27.85
CA ARG A 325 11.71 -6.69 -28.72
C ARG A 325 11.35 -7.88 -29.63
N ALA A 326 11.25 -7.62 -30.93
CA ALA A 326 11.32 -8.66 -31.96
C ALA A 326 12.61 -9.46 -31.80
#